data_AF-A0A519YTI7-F1
#
_entry.id   AF-A0A519YTI7-F1
#
_cell.length_a   1.000
_cell.length_b   1.000
_cell.length_c   1.000
_cell.angle_alpha   90.00
_cell.angle_beta   90.00
_cell.angle_gamma   90.00
#
_symmetry.space_group_name_H-M   'P 1'
#
loop_
_entity.id
_entity.type
_entity.pdbx_description
1 polymer ?
#
loop_
_entity_poly.entity_id
_entity_poly.type
_entity_poly.pdbx_seq_one_letter_code
_entity_poly.pdbx_strand_id
1 'polypeptide(L)'
;FLLLLTIVAAFAIGYVAYRAGNLLGGWSGPTFWDGGVRIAYSFLAGLLIYRSNWIIKNKLGFVGMCLSLSLAFLMPYGKWNWITEPIIVILYFPLLIALGAGATLTPEFKKICIFSGKISYPLYMTHYAVLWMFGNYYTTHKPGTTELTLIILTALVLLTAAAYAVMMFYDIPIRKYLGDKKRK
;
A
#
# COMPACT_ATOMS: atom_id res chain seq x y z
N PHE A 1 8.72 7.25 -25.41
CA PHE A 1 9.25 6.01 -24.83
C PHE A 1 8.51 5.61 -23.55
N LEU A 2 8.50 6.46 -22.50
CA LEU A 2 7.89 6.11 -21.20
C LEU A 2 6.40 5.76 -21.29
N LEU A 3 5.61 6.56 -22.01
CA LEU A 3 4.18 6.29 -22.24
C LEU A 3 3.95 4.94 -22.93
N LEU A 4 4.79 4.58 -23.89
CA LEU A 4 4.72 3.29 -24.59
C LEU A 4 4.99 2.13 -23.64
N LEU A 5 6.01 2.25 -22.78
CA LEU A 5 6.30 1.25 -21.74
C LEU A 5 5.15 1.11 -20.74
N THR A 6 4.53 2.23 -20.32
CA THR A 6 3.37 2.19 -19.42
C THR A 6 2.18 1.48 -20.06
N ILE A 7 1.92 1.71 -21.36
CA ILE A 7 0.86 1.01 -22.10
C ILE A 7 1.14 -0.49 -22.17
N VAL A 8 2.36 -0.89 -22.51
CA VAL A 8 2.76 -2.31 -22.55
C VAL A 8 2.59 -2.96 -21.16
N ALA A 9 3.01 -2.27 -20.10
CA ALA A 9 2.83 -2.75 -18.74
C ALA A 9 1.35 -2.83 -18.31
N ALA A 10 0.49 -1.93 -18.81
CA ALA A 10 -0.95 -1.96 -18.57
C ALA A 10 -1.59 -3.20 -19.21
N PHE A 11 -1.22 -3.52 -20.46
CA PHE A 11 -1.65 -4.75 -21.12
C PHE A 11 -1.15 -6.00 -20.39
N ALA A 12 0.09 -5.97 -19.89
CA ALA A 12 0.62 -7.08 -19.10
C ALA A 12 -0.18 -7.30 -17.79
N ILE A 13 -0.60 -6.24 -17.10
CA ILE A 13 -1.51 -6.35 -15.93
C ILE A 13 -2.84 -6.99 -16.34
N GLY A 14 -3.44 -6.52 -17.43
CA GLY A 14 -4.70 -7.08 -17.93
C GLY A 14 -4.58 -8.57 -18.26
N TYR A 15 -3.46 -8.98 -18.86
CA TYR A 15 -3.17 -10.39 -19.15
C TYR A 15 -3.01 -11.23 -17.88
N VAL A 16 -2.27 -10.74 -16.89
CA VAL A 16 -2.09 -11.44 -15.60
C VAL A 16 -3.44 -11.62 -14.90
N ALA A 17 -4.26 -10.57 -14.86
CA ALA A 17 -5.58 -10.63 -14.25
C ALA A 17 -6.53 -11.58 -14.97
N TYR A 18 -6.49 -11.63 -16.30
CA TYR A 18 -7.27 -12.59 -17.09
C TYR A 18 -6.83 -14.04 -16.80
N ARG A 19 -5.51 -14.29 -16.77
CA ARG A 19 -4.95 -15.63 -16.56
C ARG A 19 -5.16 -16.14 -15.12
N ALA A 20 -4.95 -15.28 -14.12
CA ALA A 20 -5.02 -15.65 -12.70
C ALA A 20 -6.41 -15.45 -12.08
N GLY A 21 -7.32 -14.75 -12.78
CA GLY A 21 -8.64 -14.38 -12.28
C GLY A 21 -8.64 -13.23 -11.25
N ASN A 22 -7.45 -12.77 -10.81
CA ASN A 22 -7.22 -11.67 -9.89
C ASN A 22 -5.75 -11.17 -10.00
N LEU A 23 -5.42 -10.14 -9.24
CA LEU A 23 -4.09 -9.52 -9.12
C LEU A 23 -3.44 -9.78 -7.75
N LEU A 24 -3.90 -10.78 -7.00
CA LEU A 24 -3.35 -11.12 -5.68
C LEU A 24 -2.03 -11.89 -5.75
N GLY A 25 -1.59 -12.33 -6.93
CA GLY A 25 -0.29 -12.97 -7.17
C GLY A 25 0.91 -12.03 -6.93
N GLY A 26 2.12 -12.60 -6.80
CA GLY A 26 3.36 -11.84 -6.64
C GLY A 26 4.02 -11.95 -5.27
N TRP A 27 3.48 -12.78 -4.37
CA TRP A 27 4.04 -13.01 -3.03
C TRP A 27 4.71 -14.38 -2.88
N SER A 28 4.52 -15.29 -3.85
CA SER A 28 5.05 -16.66 -3.83
C SER A 28 5.88 -16.96 -5.07
N GLY A 29 6.84 -17.89 -4.98
CA GLY A 29 7.71 -18.28 -6.09
C GLY A 29 6.97 -18.58 -7.42
N PRO A 30 5.86 -19.34 -7.42
CA PRO A 30 5.09 -19.61 -8.64
C PRO A 30 4.46 -18.36 -9.28
N THR A 31 4.17 -17.33 -8.49
CA THR A 31 3.55 -16.08 -8.96
C THR A 31 4.57 -14.94 -9.07
N PHE A 32 5.87 -15.25 -9.07
CA PHE A 32 6.95 -14.26 -9.10
C PHE A 32 6.79 -13.23 -10.23
N TRP A 33 6.48 -13.72 -11.44
CA TRP A 33 6.27 -12.87 -12.61
C TRP A 33 5.08 -11.93 -12.49
N ASP A 34 4.04 -12.32 -11.75
CA ASP A 34 2.86 -11.49 -11.51
C ASP A 34 3.23 -10.28 -10.64
N GLY A 35 4.08 -10.51 -9.64
CA GLY A 35 4.69 -9.44 -8.83
C GLY A 35 5.54 -8.49 -9.69
N GLY A 36 6.37 -9.04 -10.58
CA GLY A 36 7.19 -8.26 -11.50
C GLY A 36 6.36 -7.32 -12.39
N VAL A 37 5.29 -7.83 -12.99
CA VAL A 37 4.37 -7.03 -13.83
C VAL A 37 3.68 -5.93 -13.01
N ARG A 38 3.18 -6.26 -11.81
CA ARG A 38 2.55 -5.29 -10.90
C ARG A 38 3.48 -4.15 -10.53
N ILE A 39 4.74 -4.47 -10.17
CA ILE A 39 5.75 -3.48 -9.84
C ILE A 39 6.09 -2.62 -11.06
N ALA A 40 6.32 -3.24 -12.22
CA ALA A 40 6.70 -2.55 -13.45
C ALA A 40 5.66 -1.49 -13.84
N TYR A 41 4.38 -1.86 -13.88
CA TYR A 41 3.31 -0.90 -14.18
C TYR A 41 3.21 0.20 -13.12
N SER A 42 3.17 -0.17 -11.84
CA SER A 42 2.97 0.81 -10.75
C SER A 42 4.08 1.86 -10.72
N PHE A 43 5.32 1.42 -10.97
CA PHE A 43 6.47 2.30 -11.08
C PHE A 43 6.40 3.22 -12.32
N LEU A 44 6.10 2.65 -13.50
CA LEU A 44 6.02 3.42 -14.75
C LEU A 44 4.86 4.42 -14.74
N ALA A 45 3.70 4.05 -14.19
CA ALA A 45 2.55 4.93 -14.04
C ALA A 45 2.87 6.09 -13.09
N GLY A 46 3.48 5.82 -11.92
CA GLY A 46 3.92 6.87 -11.00
C GLY A 46 4.95 7.81 -11.63
N LEU A 47 5.92 7.26 -12.36
CA LEU A 47 6.93 8.06 -13.07
C LEU A 47 6.32 8.90 -14.19
N LEU A 48 5.31 8.37 -14.91
CA LEU A 48 4.56 9.11 -15.92
C LEU A 48 3.86 10.32 -15.30
N ILE A 49 3.11 10.13 -14.22
CA ILE A 49 2.41 11.21 -13.50
C ILE A 49 3.41 12.30 -13.07
N TYR A 50 4.54 11.89 -12.49
CA TYR A 50 5.57 12.82 -12.03
C TYR A 50 6.18 13.63 -13.19
N ARG A 51 6.58 12.97 -14.29
CA ARG A 51 7.24 13.65 -15.42
C ARG A 51 6.27 14.49 -16.25
N SER A 52 5.02 14.05 -16.38
CA SER A 52 3.97 14.80 -17.07
C SER A 52 3.38 15.92 -16.22
N ASN A 53 3.85 16.09 -14.97
CA ASN A 53 3.35 17.07 -14.02
C ASN A 53 1.81 17.02 -13.89
N TRP A 54 1.25 15.81 -13.90
CA TRP A 54 -0.19 15.56 -13.78
C TRP A 54 -0.64 15.76 -12.34
N ILE A 55 -0.70 17.02 -11.93
CA ILE A 55 -1.15 17.46 -10.62
C ILE A 55 -2.55 18.05 -10.79
N ILE A 56 -3.57 17.30 -10.36
CA ILE A 56 -4.96 17.75 -10.46
C ILE A 56 -5.30 18.51 -9.18
N LYS A 57 -5.26 19.83 -9.24
CA LYS A 57 -5.66 20.70 -8.13
C LYS A 57 -7.12 20.46 -7.79
N ASN A 58 -7.39 20.14 -6.55
CA ASN A 58 -8.74 19.86 -6.05
C ASN A 58 -8.92 20.37 -4.62
N LYS A 59 -10.17 20.45 -4.18
CA LYS A 59 -10.55 20.86 -2.81
C LYS A 59 -10.96 19.67 -1.93
N LEU A 60 -10.58 18.44 -2.30
CA LEU A 60 -10.97 17.23 -1.56
C LEU A 60 -10.31 17.18 -0.17
N GLY A 61 -9.15 17.83 -0.01
CA GLY A 61 -8.39 17.86 1.24
C GLY A 61 -7.99 16.46 1.71
N PHE A 62 -7.60 16.34 2.99
CA PHE A 62 -7.23 15.04 3.56
C PHE A 62 -8.40 14.04 3.60
N VAL A 63 -9.57 14.50 4.04
CA VAL A 63 -10.74 13.63 4.25
C VAL A 63 -11.26 13.05 2.92
N GLY A 64 -11.34 13.86 1.86
CA GLY A 64 -11.79 13.39 0.55
C GLY A 64 -10.81 12.38 -0.07
N MET A 65 -9.50 12.55 0.14
CA MET A 65 -8.50 11.58 -0.28
C MET A 65 -8.60 10.27 0.51
N CYS A 66 -8.79 10.34 1.83
CA CYS A 66 -9.01 9.16 2.67
C CYS A 66 -10.28 8.41 2.26
N LEU A 67 -11.38 9.12 2.01
CA LEU A 67 -12.63 8.51 1.56
C LEU A 67 -12.45 7.80 0.21
N SER A 68 -11.78 8.44 -0.74
CA SER A 68 -11.54 7.86 -2.06
C SER A 68 -10.65 6.61 -1.96
N LEU A 69 -9.61 6.63 -1.13
CA LEU A 69 -8.79 5.44 -0.88
C LEU A 69 -9.60 4.33 -0.20
N SER A 70 -10.45 4.66 0.78
CA SER A 70 -11.33 3.70 1.44
C SER A 70 -12.29 3.03 0.46
N LEU A 71 -12.82 3.77 -0.54
CA LEU A 71 -13.69 3.18 -1.56
C LEU A 71 -12.96 2.11 -2.39
N ALA A 72 -11.68 2.28 -2.68
CA ALA A 72 -10.88 1.23 -3.32
C ALA A 72 -10.71 -0.01 -2.42
N PHE A 73 -10.55 0.18 -1.10
CA PHE A 73 -10.36 -0.95 -0.17
C PHE A 73 -11.66 -1.67 0.21
N LEU A 74 -12.79 -0.99 0.13
CA LEU A 74 -14.11 -1.57 0.40
C LEU A 74 -14.76 -2.22 -0.83
N MET A 75 -14.02 -2.33 -1.95
CA MET A 75 -14.55 -2.99 -3.15
C MET A 75 -14.94 -4.45 -2.84
N PRO A 76 -16.15 -4.90 -3.21
CA PRO A 76 -16.55 -6.28 -3.02
C PRO A 76 -15.71 -7.23 -3.88
N TYR A 77 -15.22 -8.30 -3.27
CA TYR A 77 -14.52 -9.39 -3.97
C TYR A 77 -15.54 -10.30 -4.66
N GLY A 78 -15.41 -10.53 -5.97
CA GLY A 78 -16.36 -11.34 -6.73
C GLY A 78 -15.78 -11.99 -7.98
N LYS A 79 -16.65 -12.60 -8.80
CA LYS A 79 -16.26 -13.31 -10.03
C LYS A 79 -15.65 -12.40 -11.12
N TRP A 80 -15.89 -11.09 -11.02
CA TRP A 80 -15.47 -10.09 -12.00
C TRP A 80 -14.14 -9.40 -11.65
N ASN A 81 -13.41 -9.92 -10.66
CA ASN A 81 -12.14 -9.32 -10.20
C ASN A 81 -11.08 -9.21 -11.27
N TRP A 82 -11.07 -10.12 -12.23
CA TRP A 82 -10.20 -10.06 -13.41
C TRP A 82 -10.43 -8.82 -14.28
N ILE A 83 -11.58 -8.13 -14.15
CA ILE A 83 -11.88 -6.84 -14.79
C ILE A 83 -11.74 -5.70 -13.78
N THR A 84 -12.37 -5.83 -12.61
CA THR A 84 -12.48 -4.72 -11.66
C THR A 84 -11.13 -4.34 -11.05
N GLU A 85 -10.28 -5.32 -10.71
CA GLU A 85 -8.97 -5.05 -10.12
C GLU A 85 -8.02 -4.35 -11.10
N PRO A 86 -7.85 -4.80 -12.37
CA PRO A 86 -7.07 -4.05 -13.36
C PRO A 86 -7.58 -2.65 -13.61
N ILE A 87 -8.90 -2.43 -13.68
CA ILE A 87 -9.46 -1.08 -13.87
C ILE A 87 -9.05 -0.16 -12.72
N ILE A 88 -9.15 -0.65 -11.48
CA ILE A 88 -8.73 0.13 -10.31
C ILE A 88 -7.23 0.40 -10.36
N VAL A 89 -6.42 -0.61 -10.69
CA VAL A 89 -4.97 -0.46 -10.73
C VAL A 89 -4.52 0.47 -11.86
N ILE A 90 -5.14 0.38 -13.04
CA ILE A 90 -4.72 1.11 -14.24
C ILE A 90 -5.29 2.53 -14.29
N LEU A 91 -6.49 2.74 -13.77
CA LEU A 91 -7.17 4.04 -13.85
C LEU A 91 -7.30 4.71 -12.49
N TYR A 92 -7.86 4.00 -11.50
CA TYR A 92 -8.24 4.62 -10.23
C TYR A 92 -7.04 5.02 -9.37
N PHE A 93 -6.05 4.13 -9.15
CA PHE A 93 -4.88 4.48 -8.35
C PHE A 93 -4.02 5.60 -8.98
N PRO A 94 -3.72 5.59 -10.29
CA PRO A 94 -3.05 6.71 -10.94
C PRO A 94 -3.81 8.03 -10.78
N LEU A 95 -5.14 8.01 -10.92
CA LEU A 95 -5.99 9.19 -10.69
C LEU A 95 -5.91 9.66 -9.23
N LEU A 96 -5.98 8.74 -8.27
CA LEU A 96 -5.84 9.06 -6.85
C LEU A 96 -4.48 9.69 -6.53
N ILE A 97 -3.40 9.21 -7.14
CA ILE A 97 -2.07 9.79 -6.97
C ILE A 97 -2.03 11.21 -7.53
N ALA A 98 -2.57 11.43 -8.74
CA ALA A 98 -2.63 12.75 -9.38
C ALA A 98 -3.48 13.76 -8.59
N LEU A 99 -4.60 13.30 -8.02
CA LEU A 99 -5.45 14.10 -7.12
C LEU A 99 -4.77 14.36 -5.78
N GLY A 100 -4.13 13.35 -5.20
CA GLY A 100 -3.42 13.47 -3.92
C GLY A 100 -2.26 14.45 -3.99
N ALA A 101 -1.51 14.46 -5.11
CA ALA A 101 -0.45 15.43 -5.35
C ALA A 101 -0.95 16.88 -5.42
N GLY A 102 -2.20 17.09 -5.85
CA GLY A 102 -2.84 18.41 -5.97
C GLY A 102 -3.73 18.79 -4.78
N ALA A 103 -3.87 17.93 -3.77
CA ALA A 103 -4.70 18.17 -2.61
C ALA A 103 -4.00 19.10 -1.61
N THR A 104 -4.75 20.07 -1.06
CA THR A 104 -4.23 20.97 -0.02
C THR A 104 -4.42 20.34 1.37
N LEU A 105 -3.34 20.28 2.14
CA LEU A 105 -3.36 19.76 3.51
C LEU A 105 -3.46 20.91 4.50
N THR A 106 -4.47 20.87 5.38
CA THR A 106 -4.58 21.87 6.46
C THR A 106 -3.46 21.66 7.49
N PRO A 107 -3.02 22.73 8.18
CA PRO A 107 -1.92 22.64 9.16
C PRO A 107 -2.18 21.64 10.29
N GLU A 108 -3.44 21.46 10.69
CA GLU A 108 -3.87 20.54 11.74
C GLU A 108 -3.59 19.08 11.38
N PHE A 109 -4.00 18.65 10.17
CA PHE A 109 -3.78 17.28 9.71
C PHE A 109 -2.33 16.99 9.31
N LYS A 110 -1.52 18.02 9.07
CA LYS A 110 -0.11 17.84 8.68
C LYS A 110 0.70 17.04 9.68
N LYS A 111 0.54 17.30 10.98
CA LYS A 111 1.27 16.57 12.03
C LYS A 111 0.89 15.10 12.06
N ILE A 112 -0.40 14.81 11.95
CA ILE A 112 -0.95 13.44 11.95
C ILE A 112 -0.44 12.68 10.72
N CYS A 113 -0.53 13.28 9.52
CA CYS A 113 -0.06 12.64 8.29
C CYS A 113 1.43 12.30 8.34
N ILE A 114 2.26 13.21 8.85
CA ILE A 114 3.70 12.98 9.01
C ILE A 114 3.96 11.87 10.04
N PHE A 115 3.24 11.87 11.16
CA PHE A 115 3.36 10.83 12.17
C PHE A 115 2.97 9.46 11.62
N SER A 116 1.79 9.35 10.99
CA SER A 116 1.30 8.12 10.35
C SER A 116 2.25 7.62 9.26
N GLY A 117 2.86 8.52 8.49
CA GLY A 117 3.86 8.18 7.49
C GLY A 117 5.21 7.71 8.07
N LYS A 118 5.57 8.14 9.28
CA LYS A 118 6.79 7.67 9.96
C LYS A 118 6.60 6.29 10.58
N ILE A 119 5.46 6.05 11.23
CA ILE A 119 5.19 4.77 11.90
C ILE A 119 4.85 3.65 10.90
N SER A 120 4.34 3.97 9.71
CA SER A 120 3.94 2.98 8.71
C SER A 120 5.07 2.04 8.29
N TYR A 121 6.31 2.55 8.17
CA TYR A 121 7.45 1.72 7.77
C TYR A 121 7.87 0.71 8.86
N PRO A 122 8.15 1.12 10.12
CA PRO A 122 8.39 0.18 11.21
C PRO A 122 7.25 -0.82 11.40
N LEU A 123 5.99 -0.36 11.32
CA LEU A 123 4.83 -1.22 11.44
C LEU A 123 4.78 -2.25 10.31
N TYR A 124 5.02 -1.83 9.07
CA TYR A 124 5.08 -2.73 7.92
C TYR A 124 6.12 -3.84 8.12
N MET A 125 7.31 -3.49 8.61
CA MET A 125 8.39 -4.46 8.83
C MET A 125 8.09 -5.43 9.97
N THR A 126 7.47 -4.99 11.05
CA THR A 126 7.25 -5.83 12.24
C THR A 126 6.01 -6.70 12.14
N HIS A 127 4.90 -6.18 11.61
CA HIS A 127 3.63 -6.89 11.60
C HIS A 127 3.63 -8.13 10.69
N TYR A 128 4.44 -8.15 9.62
CA TYR A 128 4.42 -9.22 8.63
C TYR A 128 4.81 -10.58 9.22
N ALA A 129 5.80 -10.62 10.11
CA ALA A 129 6.18 -11.85 10.81
C ALA A 129 5.05 -12.35 11.72
N VAL A 130 4.34 -11.44 12.39
CA VAL A 130 3.22 -11.78 13.27
C VAL A 130 2.02 -12.28 12.48
N LEU A 131 1.77 -11.77 11.27
CA LEU A 131 0.74 -12.30 10.38
C LEU A 131 1.00 -13.76 10.02
N TRP A 132 2.25 -14.16 9.77
CA TRP A 132 2.59 -15.56 9.50
C TRP A 132 2.37 -16.47 10.71
N MET A 133 2.81 -16.04 11.90
CA MET A 133 2.58 -16.77 13.15
C MET A 133 1.08 -16.93 13.42
N PHE A 134 0.33 -15.84 13.28
CA PHE A 134 -1.12 -15.85 13.47
C PHE A 134 -1.85 -16.70 12.42
N GLY A 135 -1.42 -16.64 11.16
CA GLY A 135 -1.96 -17.48 10.08
C GLY A 135 -1.84 -18.97 10.40
N ASN A 136 -0.69 -19.41 10.91
CA ASN A 136 -0.48 -20.80 11.33
C ASN A 136 -1.37 -21.18 12.54
N TYR A 137 -1.47 -20.29 13.53
CA TYR A 137 -2.36 -20.50 14.68
C TYR A 137 -3.82 -20.67 14.24
N TYR A 138 -4.30 -19.76 13.39
CA TYR A 138 -5.67 -19.75 12.88
C TYR A 138 -6.01 -21.02 12.11
N THR A 139 -5.12 -21.50 11.23
CA THR A 139 -5.34 -22.72 10.47
C THR A 139 -5.36 -23.98 11.33
N THR A 140 -4.65 -23.97 12.46
CA THR A 140 -4.50 -25.13 13.34
C THR A 140 -5.62 -25.22 14.39
N HIS A 141 -5.92 -24.11 15.07
CA HIS A 141 -6.83 -24.11 16.22
C HIS A 141 -8.24 -23.64 15.90
N LYS A 142 -8.44 -22.93 14.77
CA LYS A 142 -9.74 -22.38 14.34
C LYS A 142 -10.51 -21.70 15.49
N PRO A 143 -9.93 -20.66 16.11
CA PRO A 143 -10.50 -20.02 17.30
C PRO A 143 -11.91 -19.47 17.02
N GLY A 144 -12.75 -19.47 18.05
CA GLY A 144 -14.10 -18.89 17.99
C GLY A 144 -14.07 -17.36 17.75
N THR A 145 -15.21 -16.77 17.38
CA THR A 145 -15.31 -15.34 17.03
C THR A 145 -14.88 -14.40 18.16
N THR A 146 -15.22 -14.71 19.41
CA THR A 146 -14.83 -13.92 20.58
C THR A 146 -13.32 -13.96 20.83
N GLU A 147 -12.73 -15.16 20.78
CA GLU A 147 -11.29 -15.34 20.94
C GLU A 147 -10.51 -14.64 19.83
N LEU A 148 -10.98 -14.78 18.59
CA LEU A 148 -10.43 -14.10 17.42
C LEU A 148 -10.44 -12.57 17.60
N THR A 149 -11.57 -12.02 18.07
CA THR A 149 -11.71 -10.57 18.30
C THR A 149 -10.72 -10.08 19.35
N LEU A 150 -10.56 -10.82 20.45
CA LEU A 150 -9.60 -10.49 21.51
C LEU A 150 -8.16 -10.56 21.01
N ILE A 151 -7.79 -11.60 20.25
CA ILE A 151 -6.45 -11.74 19.66
C ILE A 151 -6.17 -10.58 18.71
N ILE A 152 -7.11 -10.20 17.84
CA ILE A 152 -6.90 -9.12 16.87
C ILE A 152 -6.75 -7.77 17.57
N LEU A 153 -7.61 -7.45 18.54
CA LEU A 153 -7.54 -6.18 19.26
C LEU A 153 -6.23 -6.07 20.07
N THR A 154 -5.84 -7.14 20.76
CA THR A 154 -4.59 -7.17 21.53
C THR A 154 -3.37 -7.10 20.60
N ALA A 155 -3.36 -7.86 19.51
CA ALA A 155 -2.28 -7.82 18.52
C ALA A 155 -2.15 -6.43 17.89
N LEU A 156 -3.25 -5.75 17.56
CA LEU A 156 -3.24 -4.40 16.99
C LEU A 156 -2.53 -3.41 17.92
N VAL A 157 -2.89 -3.40 19.21
CA VAL A 157 -2.27 -2.51 20.20
C VAL A 157 -0.80 -2.85 20.39
N LEU A 158 -0.48 -4.14 20.58
CA LEU A 158 0.90 -4.59 20.81
C LEU A 158 1.81 -4.34 19.61
N LEU A 159 1.36 -4.63 18.39
CA LEU A 159 2.12 -4.39 17.17
C LEU A 159 2.36 -2.90 16.93
N THR A 160 1.37 -2.07 17.18
CA THR A 160 1.50 -0.61 17.03
C THR A 160 2.48 -0.05 18.07
N ALA A 161 2.40 -0.52 19.32
CA ALA A 161 3.34 -0.14 20.39
C ALA A 161 4.77 -0.62 20.07
N ALA A 162 4.93 -1.86 19.60
CA ALA A 162 6.23 -2.40 19.19
C ALA A 162 6.81 -1.63 18.00
N ALA A 163 6.00 -1.31 16.98
CA ALA A 163 6.41 -0.49 15.85
C ALA A 163 6.86 0.91 16.29
N TYR A 164 6.16 1.53 17.24
CA TYR A 164 6.55 2.81 17.82
C TYR A 164 7.89 2.72 18.58
N ALA A 165 8.09 1.67 19.37
CA ALA A 165 9.36 1.42 20.06
C ALA A 165 10.52 1.26 19.04
N VAL A 166 10.32 0.43 18.00
CA VAL A 166 11.31 0.27 16.92
C VAL A 166 11.60 1.59 16.20
N MET A 167 10.57 2.39 15.96
CA MET A 167 10.71 3.71 15.35
C MET A 167 11.64 4.62 16.18
N MET A 168 11.41 4.67 17.50
CA MET A 168 12.12 5.57 18.41
C MET A 168 13.55 5.09 18.71
N PHE A 169 13.75 3.79 18.94
CA PHE A 169 15.04 3.23 19.36
C PHE A 169 15.95 2.81 18.22
N TYR A 170 15.42 2.51 17.03
CA TYR A 170 16.21 2.02 15.91
C TYR A 170 16.08 2.91 14.67
N ASP A 171 14.86 3.07 14.13
CA ASP A 171 14.68 3.73 12.82
C ASP A 171 15.18 5.18 12.82
N ILE A 172 14.66 6.02 13.72
CA ILE A 172 15.07 7.43 13.84
C ILE A 172 16.58 7.60 14.10
N PRO A 173 17.20 6.94 15.10
CA PRO A 173 18.62 7.13 15.39
C PRO A 173 19.53 6.64 14.25
N ILE A 174 19.24 5.48 13.66
CA ILE A 174 20.02 4.95 12.54
C ILE A 174 19.87 5.84 11.31
N ARG A 175 18.66 6.30 10.99
CA ARG A 175 18.40 7.20 9.88
C ARG A 175 19.14 8.53 10.04
N LYS A 176 19.19 9.06 11.26
CA LYS A 176 19.96 10.27 11.58
C LYS A 176 21.46 10.03 11.38
N TYR A 177 22.00 8.94 11.95
CA TYR A 177 23.40 8.56 11.82
C TYR A 177 23.84 8.41 10.35
N LEU A 178 23.08 7.68 9.54
CA LEU A 178 23.39 7.47 8.12
C LEU A 178 23.19 8.74 7.29
N GLY A 179 22.21 9.57 7.61
CA GLY A 179 21.95 10.85 6.94
C GLY A 179 23.09 11.84 7.16
N ASP A 180 23.59 11.96 8.40
CA ASP A 180 24.69 12.84 8.75
C ASP A 180 26.01 12.38 8.12
N LYS A 181 26.22 11.06 7.98
CA LYS A 181 27.40 10.50 7.31
C LYS A 181 27.43 10.77 5.81
N LYS A 182 26.27 10.83 5.12
CA LYS A 182 26.19 11.14 3.68
C LYS A 182 26.35 12.64 3.36
N ARG A 183 26.28 13.51 4.37
CA ARG A 183 26.46 14.96 4.24
C ARG A 183 27.89 15.43 4.49
N LYS A 184 28.76 14.53 4.95
CA LYS A 184 30.22 14.72 5.00
C LYS A 184 30.86 14.09 3.78
#